data_AF-A0A6I2FT28-F1
#
_entry.id   AF-A0A6I2FT28-F1
#
_cell.length_a   1.000
_cell.length_b   1.000
_cell.length_c   1.000
_cell.angle_alpha   90.00
_cell.angle_beta   90.00
_cell.angle_gamma   90.00
#
_symmetry.space_group_name_H-M   'P 1'
#
loop_
_entity.id
_entity.type
_entity.pdbx_description
1 polymer ?
#
loop_
_entity_poly.entity_id
_entity_poly.type
_entity_poly.pdbx_seq_one_letter_code
_entity_poly.pdbx_strand_id
1 'polypeptide(L)'
;MVSTENVDDNTPLPDGWTIGDVRRRSRDGAARLLDPSTPVYLAPNEPDQSVPLNIDLIVDFSGLYLARCVDDGEWYMGQRATPDEPILCWSSYGDDLSTAIDNL
;
A
#
# COMPACT_ATOMS: atom_id res chain seq x y z
N MET A 1 -29.17 2.36 -3.97
CA MET A 1 -28.32 2.01 -5.14
C MET A 1 -27.01 2.73 -4.95
N VAL A 2 -26.07 2.08 -4.27
CA VAL A 2 -24.65 2.36 -4.37
C VAL A 2 -24.03 0.98 -4.57
N SER A 3 -23.54 0.73 -5.78
CA SER A 3 -22.77 -0.46 -6.06
C SER A 3 -21.48 -0.29 -5.28
N THR A 4 -21.35 -0.97 -4.15
CA THR A 4 -20.03 -1.15 -3.55
C THR A 4 -19.25 -1.96 -4.57
N GLU A 5 -18.38 -1.29 -5.32
CA GLU A 5 -17.36 -1.94 -6.14
C GLU A 5 -16.56 -2.82 -5.17
N ASN A 6 -16.92 -4.10 -5.13
CA ASN A 6 -16.17 -5.12 -4.45
C ASN A 6 -14.89 -5.22 -5.27
N VAL A 7 -13.83 -4.54 -4.83
CA VAL A 7 -12.48 -4.73 -5.37
C VAL A 7 -12.24 -6.23 -5.35
N ASP A 8 -12.18 -6.82 -6.55
CA ASP A 8 -12.24 -8.27 -6.74
C ASP A 8 -11.19 -8.93 -5.85
N ASP A 9 -11.64 -9.84 -4.98
CA ASP A 9 -10.78 -10.53 -4.02
C ASP A 9 -9.62 -11.26 -4.71
N ASN A 10 -9.83 -11.59 -5.99
CA ASN A 10 -8.90 -12.27 -6.89
C ASN A 10 -7.99 -11.30 -7.67
N THR A 11 -7.92 -10.02 -7.28
CA THR A 11 -6.99 -9.09 -7.93
C THR A 11 -5.57 -9.59 -7.68
N PRO A 12 -4.83 -9.95 -8.74
CA PRO A 12 -3.51 -10.54 -8.60
C PRO A 12 -2.53 -9.50 -8.07
N LEU A 13 -1.89 -9.85 -6.96
CA LEU A 13 -0.74 -9.18 -6.40
C LEU A 13 0.52 -9.94 -6.82
N PRO A 14 1.71 -9.32 -6.70
CA PRO A 14 2.97 -10.03 -6.94
C PRO A 14 3.11 -11.28 -6.06
N ASP A 15 3.94 -12.21 -6.53
CA ASP A 15 4.22 -13.48 -5.86
C ASP A 15 2.98 -14.41 -5.71
N GLY A 16 1.97 -14.19 -6.56
CA GLY A 16 0.74 -14.99 -6.56
C GLY A 16 -0.21 -14.66 -5.42
N TRP A 17 0.01 -13.55 -4.73
CA TRP A 17 -0.91 -13.06 -3.71
C TRP A 17 -2.21 -12.56 -4.33
N THR A 18 -3.24 -12.49 -3.49
CA THR A 18 -4.49 -11.81 -3.83
C THR A 18 -4.86 -10.83 -2.75
N ILE A 19 -5.69 -9.82 -3.06
CA ILE A 19 -6.16 -8.89 -2.03
C ILE A 19 -6.92 -9.62 -0.91
N GLY A 20 -7.56 -10.75 -1.21
CA GLY A 20 -8.14 -11.64 -0.21
C GLY A 20 -7.14 -12.27 0.76
N ASP A 21 -5.96 -12.65 0.26
CA ASP A 21 -4.89 -13.15 1.12
C ASP A 21 -4.35 -12.05 2.03
N VAL A 22 -4.22 -10.82 1.52
CA VAL A 22 -3.85 -9.67 2.35
C VAL A 22 -4.88 -9.46 3.45
N ARG A 23 -6.18 -9.39 3.13
CA ARG A 23 -7.27 -9.26 4.13
C ARG A 23 -7.18 -10.33 5.21
N ARG A 24 -6.92 -11.57 4.81
CA ARG A 24 -6.81 -12.72 5.72
C ARG A 24 -5.59 -12.60 6.63
N ARG A 25 -4.46 -12.17 6.08
CA ARG A 25 -3.18 -12.11 6.79
C ARG A 25 -3.08 -10.90 7.72
N SER A 26 -3.53 -9.72 7.26
CA SER A 26 -3.62 -8.50 8.06
C SER A 26 -4.78 -8.52 9.06
N ARG A 27 -5.71 -9.48 8.92
CA ARG A 27 -6.99 -9.56 9.66
C ARG A 27 -7.88 -8.34 9.45
N ASP A 28 -7.66 -7.61 8.35
CA ASP A 28 -8.42 -6.43 7.96
C ASP A 28 -9.29 -6.77 6.76
N GLY A 29 -10.58 -7.00 7.01
CA GLY A 29 -11.54 -7.29 5.94
C GLY A 29 -11.83 -6.11 5.02
N ALA A 30 -11.37 -4.90 5.37
CA ALA A 30 -11.54 -3.69 4.58
C ALA A 30 -10.36 -3.43 3.63
N ALA A 31 -9.31 -4.27 3.66
CA ALA A 31 -8.14 -4.08 2.83
C ALA A 31 -8.54 -4.07 1.34
N ARG A 32 -7.99 -3.13 0.58
CA ARG A 32 -8.28 -2.97 -0.84
C ARG A 32 -7.11 -2.31 -1.56
N LEU A 33 -7.17 -2.38 -2.88
CA LEU A 33 -6.20 -1.73 -3.75
C LEU A 33 -6.65 -0.30 -4.05
N LEU A 34 -5.69 0.61 -4.01
CA LEU A 34 -5.86 1.99 -4.45
C LEU A 34 -5.26 2.20 -5.83
N ASP A 35 -5.65 3.32 -6.44
CA ASP A 35 -5.11 3.72 -7.73
C ASP A 35 -3.62 4.07 -7.60
N PRO A 36 -2.74 3.45 -8.40
CA PRO A 36 -1.29 3.71 -8.34
C PRO A 36 -0.92 5.12 -8.82
N SER A 37 -1.85 5.87 -9.43
CA SER A 37 -1.66 7.30 -9.72
C SER A 37 -1.69 8.17 -8.45
N THR A 38 -2.00 7.59 -7.29
CA THR A 38 -1.95 8.29 -6.00
C THR A 38 -0.51 8.70 -5.71
N PRO A 39 -0.23 9.99 -5.43
CA PRO A 39 1.13 10.43 -5.17
C PRO A 39 1.65 9.84 -3.85
N VAL A 40 2.82 9.19 -3.92
CA VAL A 40 3.50 8.58 -2.77
C VAL A 40 4.90 9.16 -2.66
N TYR A 41 5.30 9.51 -1.44
CA TYR A 41 6.63 10.02 -1.14
C TYR A 41 7.25 9.29 0.04
N LEU A 42 8.56 9.05 -0.02
CA LEU A 42 9.36 8.58 1.11
C LEU A 42 9.78 9.78 1.96
N ALA A 43 9.25 9.89 3.19
CA ALA A 43 9.54 10.93 4.17
C ALA A 43 9.81 10.30 5.56
N PRO A 44 11.04 9.82 5.81
CA PRO A 44 11.36 9.11 7.05
C PRO A 44 11.40 9.99 8.30
N ASN A 45 11.57 11.32 8.19
CA ASN A 45 11.68 12.22 9.35
C ASN A 45 11.17 13.66 9.16
N GLU A 46 11.18 14.21 7.93
CA GLU A 46 10.67 15.56 7.66
C GLU A 46 10.04 15.66 6.26
N PRO A 47 8.94 16.42 6.09
CA PRO A 47 8.24 16.54 4.80
C PRO A 47 9.08 17.24 3.71
N ASP A 48 10.06 18.06 4.10
CA ASP A 48 10.93 18.80 3.17
C ASP A 48 12.00 17.91 2.49
N GLN A 49 12.20 16.68 2.99
CA GLN A 49 13.11 15.69 2.41
C GLN A 49 12.33 14.55 1.72
N SER A 50 11.07 14.80 1.37
CA SER A 50 10.22 13.81 0.72
C SER A 50 10.71 13.51 -0.69
N VAL A 51 10.99 12.24 -0.96
CA VAL A 51 11.40 11.76 -2.30
C VAL A 51 10.20 11.09 -2.96
N PRO A 52 9.78 11.52 -4.17
CA PRO A 52 8.70 10.85 -4.88
C PRO A 52 9.09 9.40 -5.19
N LEU A 53 8.20 8.46 -4.87
CA LEU A 53 8.35 7.06 -5.24
C LEU A 53 7.51 6.75 -6.46
N ASN A 54 8.05 5.97 -7.40
CA ASN A 54 7.30 5.48 -8.53
C ASN A 54 6.59 4.19 -8.13
N ILE A 55 5.27 4.23 -7.99
CA ILE A 55 4.49 3.14 -7.41
C ILE A 55 3.64 2.46 -8.48
N ASP A 56 3.69 1.13 -8.58
CA ASP A 56 2.77 0.36 -9.42
C ASP A 56 1.56 -0.17 -8.65
N LEU A 57 1.66 -0.25 -7.32
CA LEU A 57 0.67 -0.93 -6.51
C LEU A 57 0.56 -0.30 -5.12
N ILE A 58 -0.67 0.03 -4.72
CA ILE A 58 -0.97 0.59 -3.40
C ILE A 58 -2.06 -0.25 -2.75
N VAL A 59 -1.81 -0.71 -1.54
CA VAL A 59 -2.76 -1.44 -0.70
C VAL A 59 -3.12 -0.59 0.50
N ASP A 60 -4.39 -0.23 0.67
CA ASP A 60 -4.89 0.30 1.94
C ASP A 60 -5.45 -0.82 2.81
N PHE A 61 -5.10 -0.81 4.09
CA PHE A 61 -5.63 -1.71 5.09
C PHE A 61 -5.45 -1.08 6.48
N SER A 62 -6.42 -1.24 7.39
CA SER A 62 -6.33 -0.76 8.78
C SER A 62 -5.87 0.71 8.97
N GLY A 63 -6.09 1.58 7.98
CA GLY A 63 -5.66 2.98 8.02
C GLY A 63 -4.17 3.22 7.68
N LEU A 64 -3.49 2.19 7.18
CA LEU A 64 -2.13 2.21 6.67
C LEU A 64 -2.14 1.97 5.15
N TYR A 65 -1.05 2.36 4.50
CA TYR A 65 -0.85 2.17 3.07
C TYR A 65 0.48 1.47 2.82
N LEU A 66 0.43 0.32 2.14
CA LEU A 66 1.62 -0.29 1.54
C LEU A 66 1.70 0.13 0.09
N ALA A 67 2.80 0.73 -0.32
CA ALA A 67 3.06 1.11 -1.70
C ALA A 67 4.27 0.31 -2.21
N ARG A 68 4.15 -0.36 -3.36
CA ARG A 68 5.27 -1.05 -3.98
C ARG A 68 6.00 -0.13 -4.95
N CYS A 69 7.30 0.07 -4.72
CA CYS A 69 8.14 0.85 -5.62
C CYS A 69 8.51 0.02 -6.85
N VAL A 70 8.35 0.60 -8.04
CA VAL A 70 8.69 -0.03 -9.32
C VAL A 70 10.20 -0.13 -9.51
N ASP A 71 10.95 0.86 -9.01
CA ASP A 71 12.39 0.96 -9.23
C ASP A 71 13.15 -0.16 -8.50
N ASP A 72 12.80 -0.42 -7.24
CA ASP A 72 13.48 -1.40 -6.38
C ASP A 72 12.66 -2.66 -6.09
N GLY A 73 11.35 -2.66 -6.39
CA GLY A 73 10.43 -3.75 -6.07
C GLY A 73 10.03 -3.84 -4.60
N GLU A 74 10.54 -2.96 -3.74
CA GLU A 74 10.30 -2.96 -2.30
C GLU A 74 8.95 -2.36 -1.92
N TRP A 75 8.40 -2.85 -0.81
CA TRP A 75 7.20 -2.33 -0.17
C TRP A 75 7.56 -1.23 0.82
N TYR A 76 6.93 -0.08 0.65
CA TYR A 76 7.05 1.06 1.53
C TYR A 76 5.77 1.23 2.33
N MET A 77 5.89 1.35 3.64
CA MET A 77 4.75 1.57 4.51
C MET A 77 4.62 3.05 4.84
N GLY A 78 3.39 3.53 4.73
CA GLY A 78 3.06 4.93 4.89
C GLY A 78 1.67 5.18 5.44
N GLN A 79 1.42 6.46 5.69
CA GLN A 79 0.12 7.00 6.06
C GLN A 79 -0.16 8.25 5.23
N ARG A 80 -1.44 8.52 4.97
CA ARG A 80 -1.91 9.82 4.49
C ARG A 80 -2.85 10.40 5.54
N ALA A 81 -2.78 11.72 5.76
CA ALA A 81 -3.64 12.39 6.72
C ALA A 81 -5.08 12.54 6.20
N THR A 82 -5.25 12.77 4.90
CA THR A 82 -6.56 12.85 4.23
C THR A 82 -6.56 12.07 2.91
N PRO A 83 -7.72 11.65 2.39
CA PRO A 83 -7.80 10.88 1.13
C PRO A 83 -7.29 11.65 -0.10
N ASP A 84 -7.32 12.99 -0.06
CA ASP A 84 -6.82 13.88 -1.12
C ASP A 84 -5.34 14.24 -0.94
N GLU A 85 -4.70 13.84 0.16
CA GLU A 85 -3.29 14.06 0.43
C GLU A 85 -2.42 12.88 -0.02
N PRO A 86 -1.15 13.15 -0.34
CA PRO A 86 -0.21 12.11 -0.72
C PRO A 86 0.07 11.15 0.44
N ILE A 87 0.45 9.93 0.09
CA ILE A 87 0.91 8.94 1.06
C ILE A 87 2.37 9.25 1.40
N LEU A 88 2.65 9.42 2.69
CA LEU A 88 4.01 9.62 3.19
C LEU A 88 4.48 8.31 3.81
N CYS A 89 5.40 7.64 3.12
CA CYS A 89 6.06 6.43 3.58
C CYS A 89 7.24 6.77 4.49
N TRP A 90 7.43 6.04 5.58
CA TRP A 90 8.56 6.28 6.51
C TRP A 90 9.69 5.26 6.35
N SER A 91 9.38 4.02 5.94
CA SER A 91 10.37 2.93 5.82
C SER A 91 9.99 1.96 4.70
N SER A 92 11.01 1.32 4.11
CA SER A 92 10.84 0.11 3.31
C SER A 92 10.80 -1.13 4.20
N TYR A 93 10.08 -2.15 3.73
CA TYR A 93 9.82 -3.42 4.40
C TYR A 93 10.29 -4.62 3.55
N GLY A 94 11.07 -4.35 2.49
CA GLY A 94 11.59 -5.34 1.54
C GLY A 94 10.62 -5.66 0.40
N ASP A 95 11.01 -6.56 -0.50
CA ASP A 95 10.22 -7.00 -1.67
C ASP A 95 9.12 -8.02 -1.32
N ASP A 96 9.23 -8.67 -0.15
CA ASP A 96 8.29 -9.69 0.29
C ASP A 96 7.06 -9.09 0.99
N LEU A 97 5.91 -9.18 0.32
CA LEU A 97 4.63 -8.66 0.83
C LEU A 97 4.23 -9.32 2.17
N SER A 98 4.53 -10.60 2.37
CA SER A 98 4.19 -11.29 3.63
C SER A 98 4.96 -10.70 4.80
N THR A 99 6.24 -10.42 4.60
CA THR A 99 7.13 -9.81 5.59
C THR A 99 6.65 -8.41 5.91
N ALA A 100 6.28 -7.64 4.89
CA ALA A 100 5.76 -6.29 5.10
C ALA A 100 4.43 -6.28 5.90
N ILE A 101 3.56 -7.26 5.68
CA ILE A 101 2.32 -7.43 6.47
C ILE A 101 2.60 -8.00 7.88
N ASP A 102 3.62 -8.84 8.06
CA ASP A 102 3.93 -9.44 9.37
C ASP A 102 4.63 -8.47 10.33
N ASN A 103 5.28 -7.43 9.79
CA ASN A 103 5.93 -6.37 10.58
C ASN A 103 4.96 -5.25 11.02
N LEU A 104 3.65 -5.51 10.98
CA LEU A 104 2.58 -4.62 11.42
C LEU A 104 2.19 -4.82 12.89
#